data_AF-C3JCD7-F1
#
_entry.id   AF-C3JCD7-F1
#
_cell.length_a   1.000
_cell.length_b   1.000
_cell.length_c   1.000
_cell.angle_alpha   90.00
_cell.angle_beta   90.00
_cell.angle_gamma   90.00
#
_symmetry.space_group_name_H-M   'P 1'
#
loop_
_entity.id
_entity.type
_entity.pdbx_description
1 polymer ?
#
loop_
_entity_poly.entity_id
_entity_poly.type
_entity_poly.pdbx_seq_one_letter_code
_entity_poly.pdbx_strand_id
1 'polypeptide(L)'
;KPDFYAAYNNWGATLSDLAKTKSGSEAEELYDKAFEKFQQAIKYGGGSYNLACLYALRNRKEEALKYLDHALSRGKVSVKLVEEDNDWDAFREDPDFKHLLSQYKGK
;
A
#
# COMPACT_ATOMS: atom_id res chain seq x y z
N LYS A 1 24.50 7.79 -3.17
CA LYS A 1 23.80 6.95 -4.16
C LYS A 1 22.32 7.27 -4.01
N PRO A 2 21.58 7.70 -5.04
CA PRO A 2 20.16 8.00 -4.88
C PRO A 2 19.42 6.71 -4.50
N ASP A 3 18.53 6.80 -3.52
CA ASP A 3 17.63 5.72 -3.17
C ASP A 3 16.56 5.60 -4.28
N PHE A 4 16.90 4.85 -5.34
CA PHE A 4 16.04 4.67 -6.52
C PHE A 4 14.61 4.27 -6.16
N TYR A 5 14.43 3.46 -5.11
CA TYR A 5 13.11 3.06 -4.63
C TYR A 5 12.27 4.22 -4.09
N ALA A 6 12.88 5.24 -3.48
CA ALA A 6 12.16 6.38 -2.92
C ALA A 6 11.53 7.23 -4.03
N ALA A 7 12.25 7.42 -5.15
CA ALA A 7 11.71 8.11 -6.33
C ALA A 7 10.51 7.36 -6.92
N TYR A 8 10.59 6.04 -7.04
CA TYR A 8 9.47 5.22 -7.51
C TYR A 8 8.28 5.22 -6.54
N ASN A 9 8.53 5.18 -5.22
CA ASN A 9 7.47 5.32 -4.22
C ASN A 9 6.74 6.66 -4.32
N ASN A 10 7.50 7.76 -4.41
CA ASN A 10 6.89 9.08 -4.54
C ASN A 10 6.09 9.20 -5.83
N TRP A 11 6.60 8.66 -6.94
CA TRP A 11 5.88 8.65 -8.21
C TRP A 11 4.59 7.83 -8.13
N GLY A 12 4.63 6.62 -7.58
CA GLY A 12 3.44 5.80 -7.38
C GLY A 12 2.39 6.51 -6.51
N ALA A 13 2.82 7.18 -5.44
CA ALA A 13 1.94 7.95 -4.57
C ALA A 13 1.29 9.12 -5.30
N THR A 14 2.08 9.94 -6.02
CA THR A 14 1.53 11.06 -6.82
C THR A 14 0.55 10.58 -7.89
N LEU A 15 0.79 9.43 -8.51
CA LEU A 15 -0.14 8.85 -9.49
C LEU A 15 -1.44 8.37 -8.82
N SER A 16 -1.35 7.73 -7.65
CA SER A 16 -2.52 7.31 -6.88
C SER A 16 -3.35 8.51 -6.42
N ASP A 17 -2.70 9.57 -5.93
CA ASP A 17 -3.38 10.81 -5.54
C ASP A 17 -4.03 11.49 -6.74
N LEU A 18 -3.36 11.53 -7.90
CA LEU A 18 -3.95 12.05 -9.12
C LEU A 18 -5.16 11.21 -9.54
N ALA A 19 -5.08 9.88 -9.48
CA ALA A 19 -6.19 8.99 -9.80
C ALA A 19 -7.42 9.26 -8.92
N LYS A 20 -7.22 9.55 -7.62
CA LYS A 20 -8.29 9.94 -6.68
C LYS A 20 -9.04 11.21 -7.13
N THR A 21 -8.43 12.07 -7.94
CA THR A 21 -9.08 13.29 -8.49
C THR A 21 -9.78 13.07 -9.83
N LYS A 22 -9.60 11.90 -10.45
CA LYS A 22 -10.14 11.54 -11.76
C LYS A 22 -11.28 10.52 -11.62
N SER A 23 -11.90 10.16 -12.74
CA SER A 23 -13.01 9.21 -12.78
C SER A 23 -12.94 8.31 -14.01
N GLY A 24 -13.57 7.14 -13.92
CA GLY A 24 -13.66 6.20 -15.05
C GLY A 24 -12.28 5.72 -15.50
N SER A 25 -12.10 5.56 -16.81
CA SER A 25 -10.88 4.98 -17.40
C SER A 25 -9.61 5.77 -17.06
N GLU A 26 -9.69 7.11 -16.96
CA GLU A 26 -8.53 7.92 -16.61
C GLU A 26 -8.00 7.60 -15.20
N ALA A 27 -8.90 7.40 -14.23
CA ALA A 27 -8.51 7.00 -12.88
C ALA A 27 -7.90 5.60 -12.87
N GLU A 28 -8.50 4.64 -13.58
CA GLU A 28 -7.98 3.27 -13.66
C GLU A 28 -6.59 3.20 -14.28
N GLU A 29 -6.35 3.91 -15.39
CA GLU A 29 -5.02 3.97 -16.02
C GLU A 29 -3.95 4.56 -15.10
N LEU A 30 -4.31 5.55 -14.27
CA LEU A 30 -3.40 6.14 -13.30
C LEU A 30 -3.10 5.18 -12.15
N TYR A 31 -4.10 4.43 -11.67
CA TYR A 31 -3.88 3.38 -10.67
C TYR A 31 -2.99 2.26 -11.21
N ASP A 32 -3.17 1.82 -12.46
CA ASP A 32 -2.31 0.82 -13.09
C ASP A 32 -0.85 1.30 -13.16
N LYS A 33 -0.63 2.56 -13.56
CA LYS A 33 0.70 3.17 -13.53
C LYS A 33 1.26 3.25 -12.11
N ALA A 34 0.44 3.57 -11.11
CA ALA A 34 0.86 3.59 -9.71
C ALA A 34 1.30 2.19 -9.23
N PHE A 35 0.56 1.13 -9.61
CA PHE A 35 0.95 -0.26 -9.35
C PHE A 35 2.33 -0.58 -9.93
N GLU A 36 2.59 -0.22 -11.19
CA GLU A 36 3.90 -0.42 -11.82
C GLU A 36 5.02 0.29 -11.05
N LYS A 37 4.80 1.54 -10.60
CA LYS A 37 5.82 2.30 -9.86
C LYS A 37 6.10 1.71 -8.50
N PHE A 38 5.08 1.29 -7.75
CA PHE A 38 5.32 0.62 -6.46
C PHE A 38 6.01 -0.74 -6.64
N GLN A 39 5.69 -1.50 -7.68
CA GLN A 39 6.43 -2.73 -8.01
C GLN A 39 7.89 -2.44 -8.36
N GLN A 40 8.17 -1.36 -9.10
CA GLN A 40 9.54 -0.90 -9.35
C GLN A 40 10.25 -0.51 -8.05
N ALA A 41 9.59 0.19 -7.13
CA ALA A 41 10.14 0.53 -5.83
C ALA A 41 10.57 -0.72 -5.05
N ILE A 42 9.69 -1.74 -4.97
CA ILE A 42 9.99 -3.02 -4.32
C ILE A 42 11.20 -3.70 -4.99
N LYS A 43 11.25 -3.72 -6.33
CA LYS A 43 12.39 -4.27 -7.09
C LYS A 43 13.72 -3.60 -6.73
N TYR A 44 13.70 -2.30 -6.40
CA TYR A 44 14.89 -1.55 -5.98
C TYR A 44 15.10 -1.50 -4.45
N GLY A 45 14.41 -2.36 -3.69
CA GLY A 45 14.61 -2.52 -2.25
C GLY A 45 13.66 -1.71 -1.36
N GLY A 46 12.66 -1.05 -1.96
CA GLY A 46 11.58 -0.38 -1.25
C GLY A 46 10.67 -1.34 -0.48
N GLY A 47 9.90 -0.78 0.45
CA GLY A 47 8.85 -1.52 1.17
C GLY A 47 7.62 -1.76 0.30
N SER A 48 6.78 -2.72 0.70
CA SER A 48 5.53 -3.05 0.02
C SER A 48 4.30 -2.31 0.57
N TYR A 49 4.47 -1.42 1.54
CA TYR A 49 3.35 -0.79 2.23
C TYR A 49 2.48 0.05 1.30
N ASN A 50 3.08 0.94 0.51
CA ASN A 50 2.31 1.77 -0.42
C ASN A 50 1.57 0.93 -1.49
N LEU A 51 2.15 -0.21 -1.88
CA LEU A 51 1.47 -1.16 -2.76
C LEU A 51 0.27 -1.81 -2.05
N ALA A 52 0.41 -2.17 -0.77
CA ALA A 52 -0.67 -2.69 0.05
C ALA A 52 -1.81 -1.68 0.19
N CYS A 53 -1.50 -0.41 0.50
CA CYS A 53 -2.49 0.67 0.58
C CYS A 53 -3.21 0.89 -0.75
N LEU A 54 -2.49 0.84 -1.87
CA LEU A 54 -3.13 0.95 -3.19
C LEU A 54 -4.09 -0.22 -3.47
N TYR A 55 -3.72 -1.46 -3.10
CA TYR A 55 -4.66 -2.58 -3.18
C TYR A 55 -5.87 -2.38 -2.25
N ALA A 56 -5.64 -1.84 -1.06
CA ALA A 56 -6.69 -1.60 -0.09
C ALA A 56 -7.71 -0.56 -0.61
N LEU A 57 -7.22 0.57 -1.12
CA LEU A 57 -8.00 1.62 -1.79
C LEU A 57 -8.83 1.06 -2.96
N ARG A 58 -8.30 0.07 -3.67
CA ARG A 58 -8.96 -0.60 -4.79
C ARG A 58 -9.84 -1.79 -4.36
N ASN A 59 -10.06 -1.95 -3.06
CA ASN A 59 -10.86 -3.00 -2.46
C ASN A 59 -10.40 -4.43 -2.84
N ARG A 60 -9.10 -4.61 -3.08
CA ARG A 60 -8.46 -5.89 -3.43
C ARG A 60 -7.85 -6.52 -2.17
N LYS A 61 -8.71 -7.17 -1.38
CA LYS A 61 -8.38 -7.64 -0.02
C LYS A 61 -7.17 -8.57 0.02
N GLU A 62 -7.18 -9.64 -0.77
CA GLU A 62 -6.16 -10.69 -0.69
C GLU A 62 -4.75 -10.12 -0.95
N GLU A 63 -4.62 -9.28 -1.97
CA GLU A 63 -3.36 -8.62 -2.29
C GLU A 63 -2.98 -7.57 -1.25
N ALA A 64 -3.94 -6.77 -0.78
CA ALA A 64 -3.70 -5.77 0.27
C ALA A 64 -3.11 -6.43 1.52
N LEU A 65 -3.75 -7.47 2.05
CA LEU A 65 -3.29 -8.18 3.25
C LEU A 65 -1.94 -8.87 3.02
N LYS A 66 -1.72 -9.48 1.85
CA LYS A 66 -0.43 -10.09 1.50
C LYS A 66 0.72 -9.08 1.56
N TYR A 67 0.57 -7.91 0.96
CA TYR A 67 1.64 -6.91 0.93
C TYR A 67 1.80 -6.16 2.25
N LEU A 68 0.72 -6.03 3.04
CA LEU A 68 0.75 -5.51 4.40
C LEU A 68 1.52 -6.44 5.34
N ASP A 69 1.24 -7.75 5.30
CA ASP A 69 1.97 -8.76 6.07
C ASP A 69 3.48 -8.72 5.78
N HIS A 70 3.83 -8.63 4.49
CA HIS A 70 5.23 -8.47 4.09
C HIS A 70 5.86 -7.15 4.60
N ALA A 71 5.10 -6.05 4.69
CA ALA A 71 5.61 -4.79 5.23
C ALA A 71 5.81 -4.84 6.76
N LEU A 72 4.85 -5.42 7.48
CA LEU A 72 4.87 -5.59 8.94
C LEU A 72 5.97 -6.56 9.38
N SER A 73 6.11 -7.71 8.72
CA SER A 73 7.14 -8.71 9.03
C SER A 73 8.57 -8.18 8.89
N ARG A 74 8.78 -7.16 8.05
CA ARG A 74 10.08 -6.49 7.88
C ARG A 74 10.32 -5.35 8.86
N GLY A 75 9.37 -5.07 9.77
CA GLY A 75 9.44 -3.95 10.71
C GLY A 75 9.52 -2.58 10.03
N LYS A 76 9.10 -2.48 8.76
CA LYS A 76 9.15 -1.23 7.98
C LYS A 76 7.98 -0.32 8.30
N VAL A 77 6.91 -0.88 8.87
CA VAL A 77 5.67 -0.20 9.25
C VAL A 77 5.21 -0.78 10.59
N SER A 78 4.62 0.06 11.44
CA SER A 78 4.04 -0.36 12.71
C SER A 78 2.54 -0.54 12.58
N VAL A 79 1.95 -1.42 13.40
CA VAL A 79 0.49 -1.61 13.46
C VAL A 79 -0.25 -0.29 13.70
N LYS A 80 0.30 0.59 14.55
CA LYS A 80 -0.27 1.91 14.83
C LYS A 80 -0.44 2.77 13.57
N LEU A 81 0.59 2.78 12.70
CA LEU A 81 0.52 3.53 11.44
C LEU A 81 -0.59 2.99 10.53
N VAL A 82 -0.75 1.66 10.47
CA VAL A 82 -1.83 1.03 9.69
C VAL A 82 -3.22 1.33 10.30
N GLU A 83 -3.31 1.35 11.63
CA GLU A 83 -4.54 1.70 12.37
C GLU A 83 -4.99 3.17 12.14
N GLU A 84 -4.05 4.07 11.81
CA GLU A 84 -4.31 5.50 11.54
C GLU A 84 -4.47 5.82 10.05
N ASP A 85 -4.08 4.91 9.14
CA ASP A 85 -4.11 5.13 7.70
C ASP A 85 -5.49 4.83 7.10
N ASN A 86 -6.13 5.84 6.52
CA ASN A 86 -7.49 5.78 5.98
C ASN A 86 -7.63 4.87 4.75
N ASP A 87 -6.55 4.52 4.05
CA ASP A 87 -6.62 3.58 2.91
C ASP A 87 -7.12 2.19 3.37
N TRP A 88 -7.08 1.89 4.69
CA TRP A 88 -7.56 0.65 5.30
C TRP A 88 -9.00 0.73 5.83
N ASP A 89 -9.70 1.85 5.67
CA ASP A 89 -11.02 2.06 6.28
C ASP A 89 -12.05 1.00 5.85
N ALA A 90 -11.97 0.54 4.60
CA ALA A 90 -12.83 -0.53 4.08
C ALA A 90 -12.64 -1.88 4.80
N PHE A 91 -11.50 -2.11 5.46
CA PHE A 91 -11.14 -3.37 6.11
C PHE A 91 -11.10 -3.29 7.63
N ARG A 92 -11.43 -2.14 8.25
CA ARG A 92 -11.36 -1.97 9.71
C ARG A 92 -12.11 -3.04 10.48
N GLU A 93 -13.26 -3.46 9.95
CA GLU A 93 -14.11 -4.49 10.54
C GLU A 93 -13.85 -5.90 9.98
N ASP A 94 -13.00 -6.06 8.97
CA ASP A 94 -12.69 -7.35 8.36
C ASP A 94 -11.88 -8.24 9.33
N PRO A 95 -12.31 -9.50 9.54
CA PRO A 95 -11.67 -10.39 10.51
C PRO A 95 -10.23 -10.76 10.12
N ASP A 96 -9.92 -10.88 8.83
CA ASP A 96 -8.58 -11.22 8.35
C ASP A 96 -7.62 -10.06 8.60
N PHE A 97 -8.08 -8.82 8.37
CA PHE A 97 -7.31 -7.62 8.67
C PHE A 97 -7.03 -7.47 10.18
N LYS A 98 -8.05 -7.61 11.03
CA LYS A 98 -7.89 -7.58 12.50
C LYS A 98 -6.94 -8.69 12.98
N HIS A 99 -7.10 -9.90 12.43
CA HIS A 99 -6.23 -11.02 12.75
C HIS A 99 -4.78 -10.70 12.38
N LEU A 100 -4.53 -10.21 11.17
CA LEU A 100 -3.19 -9.84 10.72
C LEU A 100 -2.52 -8.82 11.64
N LEU A 101 -3.21 -7.72 11.98
CA LEU A 101 -2.65 -6.69 12.85
C LEU A 101 -2.32 -7.22 14.26
N SER A 102 -3.14 -8.13 14.79
CA SER A 102 -2.88 -8.74 16.10
C SER A 102 -1.54 -9.50 16.16
N GLN A 103 -1.07 -10.06 15.03
CA GLN A 103 0.19 -10.81 14.96
C GLN A 103 1.43 -9.90 15.12
N TYR A 104 1.27 -8.60 14.90
CA TYR A 104 2.36 -7.62 14.90
C TYR A 104 2.22 -6.56 16.00
N LYS A 105 1.18 -6.62 16.83
CA LYS A 105 0.96 -5.64 17.89
C LYS A 105 2.04 -5.77 18.97
N GLY A 106 2.73 -4.66 19.26
CA GLY A 106 3.80 -4.61 20.28
C GLY A 106 5.17 -5.16 19.85
N LYS A 107 5.35 -5.48 18.57
CA LYS A 107 6.67 -5.71 17.95
C LYS A 107 7.20 -4.39 17.37
#